data_AF-W0AFZ9-F1
#
_entry.id   AF-W0AFZ9-F1
#
_cell.length_a   1.000
_cell.length_b   1.000
_cell.length_c   1.000
_cell.angle_alpha   90.00
_cell.angle_beta   90.00
_cell.angle_gamma   90.00
#
_symmetry.space_group_name_H-M   'P 1'
#
loop_
_entity.id
_entity.type
_entity.pdbx_description
1 polymer ?
#
loop_
_entity_poly.entity_id
_entity_poly.type
_entity_poly.pdbx_seq_one_letter_code
_entity_poly.pdbx_strand_id
1 'polypeptide(L)'
;MAAPEDIDDKTPETNSEQADEGQAQDVTEDARFVDTDLSEESEHGGRPNPGALIPDDTPDLVDRMNEMVRSGRIDNDAYAGEPQHDDEEDILGETDDEDED
;
A
#
# COMPACT_ATOMS: atom_id res chain seq x y z
N MET A 1 -23.83 -22.16 25.08
CA MET A 1 -22.44 -21.90 24.70
C MET A 1 -22.44 -21.86 23.18
N ALA A 2 -22.49 -20.66 22.62
CA ALA A 2 -22.58 -20.44 21.18
C ALA A 2 -21.20 -20.66 20.54
N ALA A 3 -21.16 -21.25 19.34
CA ALA A 3 -19.94 -21.42 18.58
C ALA A 3 -19.35 -20.04 18.20
N PRO A 4 -18.01 -19.90 18.10
CA PRO A 4 -17.41 -18.67 17.60
C PRO A 4 -17.85 -18.45 16.15
N GLU A 5 -18.30 -17.24 15.84
CA GLU A 5 -18.58 -16.83 14.46
C GLU A 5 -17.28 -16.90 13.65
N ASP A 6 -17.37 -17.57 12.50
CA ASP A 6 -16.30 -17.70 11.53
C ASP A 6 -15.89 -16.31 11.04
N ILE A 7 -14.70 -15.87 11.42
CA ILE A 7 -14.03 -14.71 10.84
C ILE A 7 -13.32 -15.19 9.56
N ASP A 8 -14.08 -15.77 8.63
CA ASP A 8 -13.58 -16.35 7.37
C ASP A 8 -14.32 -15.74 6.16
N ASP A 9 -14.58 -14.43 6.21
CA ASP A 9 -15.11 -13.64 5.08
C ASP A 9 -14.17 -12.47 4.73
N LYS A 10 -12.88 -12.66 5.03
CA LYS A 10 -11.77 -11.82 4.57
C LYS A 10 -10.55 -12.69 4.30
N THR A 11 -10.78 -13.83 3.64
CA THR A 11 -9.69 -14.42 2.87
C THR A 11 -9.23 -13.35 1.90
N PRO A 12 -7.92 -13.05 1.76
CA PRO A 12 -7.47 -12.18 0.70
C PRO A 12 -8.04 -12.72 -0.62
N GLU A 13 -8.68 -11.86 -1.40
CA GLU A 13 -9.18 -12.20 -2.74
C GLU A 13 -8.07 -12.99 -3.44
N THR A 14 -8.38 -14.24 -3.82
CA THR A 14 -7.38 -15.12 -4.43
C THR A 14 -7.31 -14.74 -5.89
N ASN A 15 -6.40 -13.81 -6.24
CA ASN A 15 -6.16 -13.43 -7.62
C ASN A 15 -5.65 -14.66 -8.40
N SER A 16 -6.43 -15.06 -9.41
CA SER A 16 -6.19 -16.29 -10.14
C SER A 16 -4.89 -16.26 -10.94
N GLU A 17 -4.46 -15.08 -11.37
CA GLU A 17 -3.23 -14.83 -12.12
C GLU A 17 -1.96 -14.97 -11.25
N GLN A 18 -2.07 -14.85 -9.92
CA GLN A 18 -0.95 -15.09 -9.00
C GLN A 18 -0.55 -16.57 -8.90
N ALA A 19 -1.34 -17.49 -9.46
CA ALA A 19 -1.03 -18.91 -9.51
C ALA A 19 -0.03 -19.29 -10.63
N ASP A 20 0.24 -18.38 -11.56
CA ASP A 20 1.18 -18.60 -12.67
C ASP A 20 2.65 -18.38 -12.26
N GLU A 21 3.62 -18.83 -13.06
CA GLU A 21 5.06 -18.72 -12.77
C GLU A 21 5.64 -17.34 -13.14
N GLY A 22 6.72 -16.91 -12.45
CA GLY A 22 7.43 -15.65 -12.74
C GLY A 22 6.86 -14.45 -12.01
N GLN A 23 6.23 -14.69 -10.86
CA GLN A 23 5.51 -13.69 -10.10
C GLN A 23 6.45 -12.86 -9.21
N ALA A 24 5.92 -11.77 -8.65
CA ALA A 24 6.68 -10.90 -7.76
C ALA A 24 7.31 -11.64 -6.57
N GLN A 25 6.70 -12.74 -6.11
CA GLN A 25 7.25 -13.58 -5.04
C GLN A 25 8.54 -14.29 -5.46
N ASP A 26 8.62 -14.79 -6.71
CA ASP A 26 9.82 -15.43 -7.26
C ASP A 26 10.97 -14.41 -7.34
N VAL A 27 10.68 -13.20 -7.84
CA VAL A 27 11.64 -12.09 -7.90
C VAL A 27 12.04 -11.61 -6.50
N THR A 28 11.11 -11.63 -5.54
CA THR A 28 11.38 -11.23 -4.14
C THR A 28 12.30 -12.24 -3.45
N GLU A 29 12.07 -13.54 -3.66
CA GLU A 29 12.95 -14.60 -3.15
C GLU A 29 14.38 -14.43 -3.71
N ASP A 30 14.52 -14.11 -5.00
CA ASP A 30 15.80 -13.79 -5.62
C ASP A 30 16.44 -12.51 -5.04
N ALA A 31 15.64 -11.45 -4.85
CA ALA A 31 16.09 -10.16 -4.35
C ALA A 31 16.45 -10.17 -2.86
N ARG A 32 15.89 -11.09 -2.07
CA ARG A 32 16.15 -11.24 -0.63
C ARG A 32 17.63 -11.45 -0.30
N PHE A 33 18.38 -12.02 -1.24
CA PHE A 33 19.81 -12.30 -1.10
C PHE A 33 20.71 -11.27 -1.77
N VAL A 34 20.13 -10.24 -2.41
CA VAL A 34 20.88 -9.13 -2.97
C VAL A 34 21.21 -8.17 -1.82
N ASP A 35 22.47 -8.22 -1.37
CA ASP A 35 23.04 -7.28 -0.41
C ASP A 35 23.02 -5.87 -1.03
N THR A 36 21.98 -5.12 -0.70
CA THR A 36 21.92 -3.68 -0.93
C THR A 36 22.41 -3.05 0.35
N ASP A 37 23.49 -2.28 0.27
CA ASP A 37 23.98 -1.47 1.37
C ASP A 37 22.93 -0.39 1.69
N LEU A 38 21.97 -0.73 2.56
CA LEU A 38 20.89 0.14 3.03
C LEU A 38 21.34 1.03 4.21
N SER A 39 22.65 1.19 4.42
CA SER A 39 23.20 1.76 5.67
C SER A 39 22.93 3.25 5.90
N GLU A 40 22.17 3.90 5.03
CA GLU A 40 21.67 5.25 5.27
C GLU A 40 20.19 5.20 5.70
N GLU A 41 19.96 5.23 7.01
CA GLU A 41 18.63 5.47 7.57
C GLU A 41 18.10 6.81 7.05
N SER A 42 16.92 6.80 6.41
CA SER A 42 16.26 8.02 5.97
C SER A 42 15.76 8.81 7.18
N GLU A 43 16.08 10.11 7.22
CA GLU A 43 15.64 11.03 8.27
C GLU A 43 14.62 12.04 7.73
N HIS A 44 13.78 12.56 8.63
CA HIS A 44 12.88 13.67 8.33
C HIS A 44 13.68 14.85 7.75
N GLY A 45 13.27 15.33 6.58
CA GLY A 45 13.96 16.36 5.84
C GLY A 45 13.73 17.77 6.37
N GLY A 46 14.47 18.73 5.79
CA GLY A 46 14.17 20.15 5.98
C GLY A 46 14.89 20.81 7.15
N ARG A 47 15.43 22.00 6.86
CA ARG A 47 15.83 22.99 7.86
C ARG A 47 14.75 24.07 7.80
N PRO A 48 14.31 24.65 8.91
CA PRO A 48 13.33 25.73 8.88
C PRO A 48 13.78 26.80 7.88
N ASN A 49 13.01 26.95 6.80
CA ASN A 49 13.33 27.84 5.69
C ASN A 49 12.22 28.89 5.58
N PRO A 50 12.50 30.15 5.92
CA PRO A 50 11.49 31.21 5.90
C PRO A 50 10.95 31.54 4.49
N GLY A 51 11.53 30.98 3.42
CA GLY A 51 11.01 31.04 2.05
C GLY A 51 10.31 29.77 1.58
N ALA A 52 10.13 28.77 2.42
CA ALA A 52 9.40 27.56 2.06
C ALA A 52 7.91 27.85 1.86
N LEU A 53 7.34 27.26 0.80
CA LEU A 53 5.90 27.31 0.55
C LEU A 53 5.13 26.31 1.41
N ILE A 54 5.81 25.24 1.82
CA ILE A 54 5.27 24.18 2.66
C ILE A 54 5.59 24.53 4.12
N PRO A 55 4.59 24.57 5.01
CA PRO A 55 4.80 24.76 6.43
C PRO A 55 5.71 23.69 7.04
N ASP A 56 6.55 24.08 8.00
CA ASP A 56 7.48 23.16 8.69
C ASP A 56 6.77 22.05 9.49
N ASP A 57 5.47 22.17 9.75
CA ASP A 57 4.62 21.17 10.42
C ASP A 57 3.90 20.21 9.46
N THR A 58 4.18 20.30 8.16
CA THR A 58 3.64 19.36 7.17
C THR A 58 4.41 18.04 7.24
N PRO A 59 3.74 16.89 7.50
CA PRO A 59 4.42 15.60 7.55
C PRO A 59 5.10 15.26 6.23
N ASP A 60 6.35 14.86 6.27
CA ASP A 60 7.10 14.41 5.10
C ASP A 60 6.96 12.89 4.85
N LEU A 61 7.68 12.37 3.85
CA LEU A 61 7.63 10.95 3.51
C LEU A 61 8.09 10.06 4.66
N VAL A 62 9.12 10.47 5.41
CA VAL A 62 9.67 9.70 6.53
C VAL A 62 8.71 9.71 7.71
N ASP A 63 8.03 10.83 7.98
CA ASP A 63 6.97 10.90 8.99
C ASP A 63 5.82 9.96 8.65
N ARG A 64 5.34 9.99 7.40
CA ARG A 64 4.27 9.10 6.94
C ARG A 64 4.67 7.63 7.01
N MET A 65 5.90 7.30 6.63
CA MET A 65 6.44 5.94 6.78
C MET A 65 6.47 5.49 8.24
N ASN A 66 6.94 6.35 9.14
CA ASN A 66 6.95 6.06 10.58
C ASN A 66 5.53 5.89 11.15
N GLU A 67 4.57 6.66 10.67
CA GLU A 67 3.16 6.51 11.04
C GLU A 67 2.59 5.17 10.56
N MET A 68 2.88 4.76 9.31
CA MET A 68 2.47 3.45 8.79
C MET A 68 3.05 2.30 9.62
N VAL A 69 4.33 2.38 9.98
CA VAL A 69 4.98 1.36 10.83
C VAL A 69 4.35 1.30 12.23
N ARG A 70 4.05 2.45 12.84
CA ARG A 70 3.46 2.52 14.18
C ARG A 70 2.01 2.07 14.22
N SER A 71 1.23 2.42 13.19
CA SER A 71 -0.19 2.12 13.10
C SER A 71 -0.46 0.72 12.55
N GLY A 72 0.48 0.15 11.78
CA GLY A 72 0.28 -1.08 11.02
C GLY A 72 -0.70 -0.92 9.85
N ARG A 73 -1.10 0.30 9.50
CA ARG A 73 -2.01 0.61 8.40
C ARG A 73 -1.26 1.38 7.33
N ILE A 74 -1.34 0.92 6.09
CA ILE A 74 -0.79 1.62 4.93
C ILE A 74 -1.71 2.78 4.56
N ASP A 75 -1.11 3.93 4.28
CA ASP A 75 -1.80 5.08 3.71
C ASP A 75 -2.16 4.77 2.25
N ASN A 76 -3.46 4.75 1.95
CA ASN A 76 -3.99 4.52 0.60
C ASN A 76 -4.63 5.81 0.04
N ASP A 77 -4.47 6.95 0.71
CA ASP A 77 -5.11 8.22 0.32
C ASP A 77 -4.62 8.70 -1.05
N ALA A 78 -3.44 8.26 -1.48
CA ALA A 78 -2.92 8.53 -2.82
C ALA A 78 -3.81 7.98 -3.95
N TYR A 79 -4.54 6.90 -3.68
CA TYR A 79 -5.43 6.23 -4.63
C TYR A 79 -6.91 6.57 -4.37
N ALA A 80 -7.21 7.48 -3.43
CA ALA A 80 -8.58 7.81 -3.09
C ALA A 80 -9.28 8.49 -4.29
N GLY A 81 -10.34 7.85 -4.79
CA GLY A 81 -11.11 8.32 -5.93
C GLY A 81 -10.51 7.94 -7.29
N GLU A 82 -9.47 7.11 -7.33
CA GLU A 82 -9.02 6.51 -8.59
C GLU A 82 -9.90 5.29 -8.96
N PRO A 83 -10.27 5.16 -10.25
CA PRO A 83 -10.89 3.97 -10.85
C PRO A 83 -10.18 2.67 -10.43
N GLN A 84 -10.95 1.61 -10.15
CA GLN A 84 -10.38 0.28 -9.93
C GLN A 84 -10.17 -0.35 -11.30
N HIS A 85 -9.00 -0.13 -11.91
CA HIS A 85 -8.64 -0.70 -13.21
C HIS A 85 -8.33 -2.21 -13.16
N ASP A 86 -9.15 -2.98 -12.46
CA ASP A 86 -9.08 -4.44 -12.41
C ASP A 86 -9.81 -5.03 -13.62
N ASP A 87 -9.21 -5.99 -14.31
CA ASP A 87 -9.83 -6.64 -15.48
C ASP A 87 -10.65 -7.89 -15.11
N GLU A 88 -10.70 -8.27 -13.83
CA GLU A 88 -11.54 -9.35 -13.29
C GLU A 88 -13.00 -8.88 -12.98
N GLU A 89 -13.49 -7.83 -13.65
CA GLU A 89 -14.87 -7.31 -13.63
C GLU A 89 -15.95 -8.40 -13.81
N ASP A 90 -15.65 -9.45 -14.60
CA ASP A 90 -16.54 -10.61 -14.79
C ASP A 90 -16.85 -11.36 -13.47
N ILE A 91 -15.96 -11.26 -12.47
CA ILE A 91 -16.05 -11.92 -11.16
C ILE A 91 -16.38 -10.90 -10.06
N LEU A 92 -15.79 -9.71 -10.12
CA LEU A 92 -15.93 -8.67 -9.10
C LEU A 92 -17.20 -7.80 -9.28
N GLY A 93 -17.80 -7.79 -10.48
CA GLY A 93 -18.84 -6.84 -10.87
C GLY A 93 -18.24 -5.47 -11.22
N GLU A 94 -19.09 -4.49 -11.52
CA GLU A 94 -18.66 -3.11 -11.84
C GLU A 94 -17.86 -2.53 -10.65
N THR A 95 -16.55 -2.38 -10.84
CA THR A 95 -15.63 -1.84 -9.83
C THR A 95 -15.19 -0.41 -10.10
N ASP A 96 -15.45 0.11 -11.30
CA ASP A 96 -15.36 1.54 -11.57
C ASP A 96 -16.58 2.27 -11.00
N ASP A 97 -16.33 3.15 -10.03
CA ASP A 97 -17.32 4.16 -9.64
C ASP A 97 -17.48 5.15 -10.81
N GLU A 98 -18.34 4.80 -11.77
CA GLU A 98 -18.94 5.76 -12.68
C GLU A 98 -19.85 6.67 -11.85
N ASP A 99 -19.27 7.64 -11.14
CA ASP A 99 -20.01 8.84 -10.71
C ASP A 99 -20.42 9.59 -12.00
N GLU A 100 -21.47 9.09 -12.67
CA GLU A 100 -22.24 9.77 -13.71
C GLU A 100 -22.93 10.98 -13.07
N ASP A 101 -22.38 12.17 -13.32
CA ASP A 101 -23.08 13.46 -13.15
C ASP A 101 -24.33 13.58 -14.05
#